data_AF-A0A1M6QT68-F1
#
_entry.id   AF-A0A1M6QT68-F1
#
_cell.length_a   1.000
_cell.length_b   1.000
_cell.length_c   1.000
_cell.angle_alpha   90.00
_cell.angle_beta   90.00
_cell.angle_gamma   90.00
#
_symmetry.space_group_name_H-M   'P 1'
#
loop_
_entity.id
_entity.type
_entity.pdbx_description
1 polymer ?
#
loop_
_entity_poly.entity_id
_entity_poly.type
_entity_poly.pdbx_seq_one_letter_code
_entity_poly.pdbx_strand_id
1 'polypeptide(L)'
;MLHRYKITPRSPVITPLASDTLFGHLCWAIRYRDGEEALEKFLLEYGQGPAPIIFSSCFAADTLPRPVLPPPTREQTAQFVKSGFGETQQDLFNGLSAIKKWNKAGRISLEDWQSLKGEYDPLKLYSLFLSRRDSEGEAKASAPVQDSTMHNTINRESGTVQEGGLFVRDKTWYARDTVLDLYVRTRDSEAAAVADWFLTEYLPASGYGADKSAGMGVLDIEKDSNFDPSSLEAENPNVQMSLSFCAFSGMEELPALYRLTTRFGKLGGDFAYSSPTGGPPRPFKKPILMFAPGAVFGGDSRLDEVGLLKNVHSDERIRHCGIPLTIPFSIKEENFHEWFAI
;
A
#
# COMPACT_ATOMS: atom_id res chain seq x y z
N MET A 1 -12.25 -14.48 -0.61
CA MET A 1 -11.13 -15.09 0.13
C MET A 1 -9.97 -14.13 0.25
N LEU A 2 -9.31 -14.10 1.41
CA LEU A 2 -8.11 -13.28 1.65
C LEU A 2 -6.88 -14.18 1.73
N HIS A 3 -5.79 -13.79 1.09
CA HIS A 3 -4.51 -14.51 1.06
C HIS A 3 -3.39 -13.58 1.48
N ARG A 4 -2.29 -14.14 2.02
CA ARG A 4 -1.03 -13.44 2.27
C ARG A 4 0.09 -14.04 1.44
N TYR A 5 0.93 -13.19 0.89
CA TYR A 5 2.16 -13.55 0.19
C TYR A 5 3.34 -12.87 0.88
N LYS A 6 4.45 -13.58 1.00
CA LYS A 6 5.72 -13.06 1.51
C LYS A 6 6.59 -12.67 0.31
N ILE A 7 7.14 -11.47 0.33
CA ILE A 7 7.98 -10.91 -0.74
C ILE A 7 9.36 -10.65 -0.18
N THR A 8 10.38 -11.21 -0.83
CA THR A 8 11.79 -10.95 -0.55
C THR A 8 12.40 -10.15 -1.70
N PRO A 9 12.71 -8.86 -1.52
CA PRO A 9 13.38 -8.07 -2.55
C PRO A 9 14.81 -8.57 -2.78
N ARG A 10 15.14 -8.98 -4.00
CA ARG A 10 16.49 -9.46 -4.40
C ARG A 10 17.35 -8.39 -5.06
N SER A 11 16.73 -7.27 -5.42
CA SER A 11 17.39 -6.08 -5.96
C SER A 11 16.76 -4.82 -5.34
N PRO A 12 17.35 -3.63 -5.49
CA PRO A 12 16.66 -2.39 -5.17
C PRO A 12 15.38 -2.23 -6.00
N VAL A 13 14.43 -1.49 -5.44
CA VAL A 13 13.18 -1.11 -6.13
C VAL A 13 13.17 0.40 -6.34
N ILE A 14 12.72 0.84 -7.52
CA ILE A 14 12.53 2.27 -7.82
C ILE A 14 11.07 2.66 -7.56
N THR A 15 10.14 1.85 -8.04
CA THR A 15 8.72 2.07 -7.83
C THR A 15 8.33 1.48 -6.47
N PRO A 16 7.61 2.23 -5.61
CA PRO A 16 7.07 1.67 -4.37
C PRO A 16 6.19 0.45 -4.65
N LEU A 17 6.28 -0.58 -3.80
CA LEU A 17 5.46 -1.80 -3.87
C LEU A 17 4.02 -1.51 -3.43
N ALA A 18 3.18 -1.12 -4.40
CA ALA A 18 1.88 -0.49 -4.18
C ALA A 18 0.76 -1.24 -4.92
N SER A 19 -0.45 -1.21 -4.33
CA SER A 19 -1.63 -1.90 -4.84
C SER A 19 -1.96 -1.59 -6.31
N ASP A 20 -1.97 -0.30 -6.65
CA ASP A 20 -2.28 0.21 -8.00
C ASP A 20 -1.30 -0.30 -9.07
N THR A 21 -0.04 -0.45 -8.68
CA THR A 21 1.06 -0.84 -9.56
C THR A 21 1.07 -2.34 -9.76
N LEU A 22 0.83 -3.13 -8.70
CA LEU A 22 0.62 -4.58 -8.78
C LEU A 22 -0.54 -4.91 -9.71
N PHE A 23 -1.67 -4.20 -9.58
CA PHE A 23 -2.80 -4.33 -10.50
C PHE A 23 -2.40 -4.03 -11.95
N GLY A 24 -1.61 -2.97 -12.16
CA GLY A 24 -1.08 -2.64 -13.50
C GLY A 24 -0.23 -3.78 -14.10
N HIS A 25 0.64 -4.41 -13.31
CA HIS A 25 1.43 -5.56 -13.77
C HIS A 25 0.55 -6.78 -14.05
N LEU A 26 -0.47 -7.04 -13.23
CA LEU A 26 -1.43 -8.12 -13.47
C LEU A 26 -2.14 -7.92 -14.82
N CYS A 27 -2.60 -6.71 -15.13
CA CYS A 27 -3.24 -6.43 -16.42
C CYS A 27 -2.32 -6.72 -17.61
N TRP A 28 -1.03 -6.37 -17.51
CA TRP A 28 -0.05 -6.72 -18.54
C TRP A 28 0.18 -8.23 -18.62
N ALA A 29 0.25 -8.91 -17.47
CA ALA A 29 0.40 -10.36 -17.42
C ALA A 29 -0.75 -11.09 -18.14
N ILE A 30 -2.00 -10.71 -17.83
CA ILE A 30 -3.20 -11.25 -18.49
C ILE A 30 -3.16 -10.94 -19.98
N ARG A 31 -2.86 -9.70 -20.39
CA ARG A 31 -2.77 -9.33 -21.81
C ARG A 31 -1.76 -10.19 -22.56
N TYR A 32 -0.56 -10.38 -22.01
CA TYR A 32 0.50 -11.10 -22.70
C TYR A 32 0.31 -12.62 -22.71
N ARG A 33 -0.34 -13.19 -21.69
CA ARG A 33 -0.65 -14.62 -21.65
C ARG A 33 -1.92 -14.97 -22.43
N ASP A 34 -3.00 -14.23 -22.20
CA ASP A 34 -4.37 -14.62 -22.59
C ASP A 34 -4.96 -13.71 -23.68
N GLY A 35 -4.29 -12.61 -24.02
CA GLY A 35 -4.72 -11.68 -25.08
C GLY A 35 -5.54 -10.48 -24.59
N GLU A 36 -5.86 -9.57 -25.53
CA GLU A 36 -6.57 -8.32 -25.24
C GLU A 36 -8.02 -8.55 -24.81
N GLU A 37 -8.75 -9.44 -25.49
CA GLU A 37 -10.14 -9.76 -25.17
C GLU A 37 -10.29 -10.32 -23.75
N ALA A 38 -9.35 -11.16 -23.32
CA ALA A 38 -9.33 -11.70 -21.96
C ALA A 38 -9.12 -10.60 -20.91
N LEU A 39 -8.21 -9.65 -21.18
CA LEU A 39 -8.01 -8.50 -20.31
C LEU A 39 -9.27 -7.61 -20.26
N GLU A 40 -9.90 -7.34 -21.41
CA GLU A 40 -11.13 -6.52 -21.43
C GLU A 40 -12.25 -7.16 -20.62
N LYS A 41 -12.46 -8.48 -20.79
CA LYS A 41 -13.43 -9.23 -19.99
C LYS A 41 -13.12 -9.13 -18.49
N PHE A 42 -11.86 -9.32 -18.10
CA PHE A 42 -11.43 -9.21 -16.70
C PHE A 42 -11.69 -7.80 -16.13
N LEU A 43 -11.41 -6.75 -16.89
CA LEU A 43 -11.65 -5.36 -16.45
C LEU A 43 -13.14 -5.02 -16.33
N LEU A 44 -14.00 -5.62 -17.15
CA LEU A 44 -15.46 -5.40 -17.12
C LEU A 44 -16.14 -5.97 -15.87
N GLU A 45 -15.53 -6.94 -15.20
CA GLU A 45 -16.09 -7.50 -13.95
C GLU A 45 -16.06 -6.52 -12.78
N TYR A 46 -15.15 -5.55 -12.80
CA TYR A 46 -15.04 -4.55 -11.74
C TYR A 46 -16.21 -3.56 -11.77
N GLY A 47 -16.94 -3.46 -10.66
CA GLY A 47 -18.17 -2.65 -10.56
C GLY A 47 -19.45 -3.40 -10.91
N GLN A 48 -19.39 -4.72 -11.15
CA GLN A 48 -20.55 -5.59 -11.39
C GLN A 48 -20.88 -6.50 -10.19
N GLY A 49 -20.29 -6.21 -9.03
CA GLY A 49 -20.27 -7.06 -7.85
C GLY A 49 -18.85 -7.09 -7.25
N PRO A 50 -18.55 -8.06 -6.36
CA PRO A 50 -17.23 -8.17 -5.74
C PRO A 50 -16.13 -8.26 -6.80
N ALA A 51 -15.11 -7.41 -6.66
CA ALA A 51 -13.98 -7.38 -7.56
C ALA A 51 -13.26 -8.74 -7.61
N PRO A 52 -12.82 -9.19 -8.80
CA PRO A 52 -12.18 -10.51 -8.93
C PRO A 52 -10.89 -10.61 -8.11
N ILE A 53 -10.01 -9.61 -8.22
CA ILE A 53 -8.73 -9.54 -7.50
C ILE A 53 -8.49 -8.11 -6.99
N ILE A 54 -8.16 -7.97 -5.71
CA ILE A 54 -7.74 -6.70 -5.10
C ILE A 54 -6.41 -6.93 -4.37
N PHE A 55 -5.42 -6.09 -4.62
CA PHE A 55 -4.12 -6.13 -3.96
C PHE A 55 -4.05 -5.06 -2.86
N SER A 56 -3.42 -5.38 -1.73
CA SER A 56 -2.90 -4.35 -0.83
C SER A 56 -1.62 -3.73 -1.38
N SER A 57 -1.16 -2.66 -0.74
CA SER A 57 0.27 -2.29 -0.80
C SER A 57 1.09 -3.29 0.03
N CYS A 58 2.41 -3.31 -0.17
CA CYS A 58 3.30 -4.18 0.61
C CYS A 58 3.76 -3.49 1.91
N PHE A 59 3.80 -4.24 3.00
CA PHE A 59 4.24 -3.77 4.31
C PHE A 59 5.45 -4.57 4.79
N ALA A 60 6.18 -4.09 5.80
CA ALA A 60 7.19 -4.95 6.41
C ALA A 60 6.51 -6.18 7.01
N ALA A 61 7.18 -7.33 6.97
CA ALA A 61 6.63 -8.56 7.52
C ALA A 61 6.10 -8.35 8.94
N ASP A 62 4.93 -8.94 9.19
CA ASP A 62 4.25 -8.89 10.49
C ASP A 62 3.92 -7.49 10.98
N THR A 63 3.75 -6.56 10.04
CA THR A 63 3.24 -5.20 10.29
C THR A 63 2.12 -4.83 9.34
N LEU A 64 1.30 -3.87 9.78
CA LEU A 64 0.25 -3.23 9.02
C LEU A 64 0.45 -1.70 9.03
N PRO A 65 -0.15 -0.97 8.08
CA PRO A 65 -0.27 0.47 8.24
C PRO A 65 -1.11 0.76 9.49
N ARG A 66 -0.76 1.80 10.23
CA ARG A 66 -1.57 2.21 11.38
C ARG A 66 -2.87 2.85 10.89
N PRO A 67 -4.02 2.53 11.50
CA PRO A 67 -5.27 3.24 11.25
C PRO A 67 -5.09 4.76 11.37
N VAL A 68 -5.57 5.50 10.38
CA VAL A 68 -5.66 6.96 10.43
C VAL A 68 -6.89 7.31 11.27
N LEU A 69 -6.64 7.56 12.55
CA LEU A 69 -7.63 8.00 13.53
C LEU A 69 -7.14 9.29 14.22
N PRO A 70 -8.01 10.07 14.86
CA PRO A 70 -7.59 11.21 15.65
C PRO A 70 -6.59 10.77 16.71
N PRO A 71 -5.45 11.47 16.84
CA PRO A 71 -4.46 11.11 17.86
C PRO A 71 -5.00 11.46 19.26
N PRO A 72 -4.45 10.87 20.33
CA PRO A 72 -4.73 11.31 21.69
C PRO A 72 -4.48 12.81 21.88
N THR A 73 -5.22 13.44 22.80
CA THR A 73 -5.04 14.85 23.12
C THR A 73 -3.65 15.14 23.69
N ARG A 74 -3.28 16.42 23.74
CA ARG A 74 -1.99 16.83 24.33
C ARG A 74 -1.91 16.46 25.80
N GLU A 75 -3.01 16.60 26.53
CA GLU A 75 -3.14 16.28 27.95
C GLU A 75 -2.98 14.77 28.18
N GLN A 76 -3.69 13.95 27.39
CA GLN A 76 -3.58 12.49 27.45
C GLN A 76 -2.16 12.02 27.09
N THR A 77 -1.56 12.60 26.05
CA THR A 77 -0.19 12.29 25.65
C THR A 77 0.81 12.69 26.74
N ALA A 78 0.65 13.86 27.36
CA ALA A 78 1.53 14.30 28.44
C ALA A 78 1.40 13.41 29.68
N GLN A 79 0.18 13.01 30.06
CA GLN A 79 -0.07 12.09 31.16
C GLN A 79 0.57 10.73 30.89
N PHE A 80 0.44 10.23 29.67
CA PHE A 80 1.06 9.00 29.21
C PHE A 80 2.60 9.05 29.25
N VAL A 81 3.21 10.17 28.83
CA VAL A 81 4.68 10.32 28.92
C VAL A 81 5.13 10.34 30.37
N LYS A 82 4.40 11.02 31.26
CA LYS A 82 4.73 11.06 32.69
C LYS A 82 4.75 9.66 33.31
N SER A 83 3.78 8.82 32.98
CA SER A 83 3.72 7.45 33.52
C SER A 83 4.78 6.50 32.95
N GLY A 84 5.22 6.71 31.71
CA GLY A 84 6.16 5.79 31.02
C GLY A 84 7.63 6.23 30.93
N PHE A 85 7.91 7.51 31.10
CA PHE A 85 9.26 8.09 31.00
C PHE A 85 9.71 8.77 32.30
N GLY A 86 8.78 9.33 33.07
CA GLY A 86 9.08 10.10 34.28
C GLY A 86 8.54 11.53 34.22
N GLU A 87 8.66 12.25 35.34
CA GLU A 87 8.04 13.56 35.52
C GLU A 87 8.99 14.74 35.27
N THR A 88 10.28 14.50 35.03
CA THR A 88 11.24 15.58 34.80
C THR A 88 11.04 16.23 33.42
N GLN A 89 11.51 17.47 33.25
CA GLN A 89 11.47 18.14 31.94
C GLN A 89 12.24 17.35 30.86
N GLN A 90 13.33 16.68 31.25
CA GLN A 90 14.11 15.86 30.34
C GLN A 90 13.35 14.61 29.91
N ASP A 91 12.65 13.94 30.83
CA ASP A 91 11.85 12.75 30.54
C ASP A 91 10.67 13.08 29.63
N LEU A 92 10.00 14.20 29.90
CA LEU A 92 8.94 14.73 29.04
C LEU A 92 9.43 14.97 27.61
N PHE A 93 10.59 15.62 27.44
CA PHE A 93 11.18 15.87 26.14
C PHE A 93 11.53 14.55 25.41
N ASN A 94 12.18 13.62 26.11
CA ASN A 94 12.57 12.32 25.57
C ASN A 94 11.34 11.52 25.12
N GLY A 95 10.28 11.50 25.94
CA GLY A 95 9.06 10.76 25.65
C GLY A 95 8.26 11.32 24.49
N LEU A 96 8.08 12.65 24.44
CA LEU A 96 7.43 13.29 23.29
C LEU A 96 8.21 13.08 21.99
N SER A 97 9.55 13.12 22.06
CA SER A 97 10.41 12.86 20.90
C SER A 97 10.31 11.41 20.42
N ALA A 98 10.28 10.44 21.34
CA ALA A 98 10.10 9.03 21.03
C ALA A 98 8.73 8.77 20.37
N ILE A 99 7.65 9.29 20.95
CA ILE A 99 6.28 9.17 20.40
C ILE A 99 6.20 9.81 19.02
N LYS A 100 6.77 11.01 18.83
CA LYS A 100 6.80 11.67 17.52
C LYS A 100 7.52 10.83 16.47
N LYS A 101 8.68 10.27 16.81
CA LYS A 101 9.45 9.39 15.91
C LYS A 101 8.66 8.13 15.55
N TRP A 102 8.03 7.50 16.53
CA TRP A 102 7.23 6.29 16.33
C TRP A 102 5.94 6.56 15.54
N ASN A 103 5.24 7.66 15.81
CA ASN A 103 4.08 8.10 15.03
C ASN A 103 4.42 8.37 13.56
N LYS A 104 5.63 8.89 13.29
CA LYS A 104 6.10 9.11 11.91
C LYS A 104 6.30 7.79 11.15
N ALA A 105 6.64 6.69 11.82
CA ALA A 105 6.75 5.38 11.19
C ALA A 105 5.39 4.88 10.69
N GLY A 106 4.31 5.20 11.42
CA GLY A 106 2.93 4.98 10.96
C GLY A 106 2.56 3.51 10.76
N ARG A 107 3.17 2.60 11.52
CA ARG A 107 2.93 1.15 11.48
C ARG A 107 2.42 0.63 12.81
N ILE A 108 1.80 -0.53 12.76
CA ILE A 108 1.37 -1.35 13.90
C ILE A 108 1.83 -2.80 13.65
N SER A 109 2.28 -3.52 14.67
CA SER A 109 2.62 -4.94 14.52
C SER A 109 1.35 -5.79 14.39
N LEU A 110 1.43 -6.96 13.76
CA LEU A 110 0.28 -7.87 13.70
C LEU A 110 -0.18 -8.33 15.08
N GLU A 111 0.75 -8.50 16.01
CA GLU A 111 0.43 -8.84 17.40
C GLU A 111 -0.38 -7.73 18.09
N ASP A 112 0.06 -6.47 17.96
CA ASP A 112 -0.71 -5.32 18.50
C ASP A 112 -2.06 -5.20 17.80
N TRP A 113 -2.10 -5.39 16.48
CA TRP A 113 -3.36 -5.39 15.74
C TRP A 113 -4.33 -6.44 16.29
N GLN A 114 -3.88 -7.68 16.45
CA GLN A 114 -4.72 -8.78 16.95
C GLN A 114 -5.25 -8.49 18.36
N SER A 115 -4.43 -7.88 19.23
CA SER A 115 -4.86 -7.52 20.59
C SER A 115 -5.83 -6.34 20.63
N LEU A 116 -5.84 -5.47 19.61
CA LEU A 116 -6.63 -4.23 19.60
C LEU A 116 -7.82 -4.25 18.65
N LYS A 117 -7.86 -5.11 17.63
CA LYS A 117 -8.86 -5.04 16.54
C LYS A 117 -10.33 -5.08 17.03
N GLY A 118 -10.61 -5.72 18.16
CA GLY A 118 -11.97 -5.79 18.73
C GLY A 118 -12.40 -4.55 19.53
N GLU A 119 -11.46 -3.70 19.96
CA GLU A 119 -11.75 -2.43 20.62
C GLU A 119 -10.52 -1.52 20.52
N TYR A 120 -10.26 -1.05 19.31
CA TYR A 120 -9.06 -0.30 18.98
C TYR A 120 -9.11 1.08 19.61
N ASP A 121 -8.05 1.41 20.35
CA ASP A 121 -7.90 2.68 21.04
C ASP A 121 -6.45 3.19 20.92
N PRO A 122 -6.23 4.44 20.46
CA PRO A 122 -4.89 4.99 20.32
C PRO A 122 -4.06 5.01 21.61
N LEU A 123 -4.68 5.17 22.79
CA LEU A 123 -3.97 5.17 24.08
C LEU A 123 -3.57 3.76 24.52
N LYS A 124 -4.40 2.74 24.24
CA LYS A 124 -4.00 1.34 24.43
C LYS A 124 -2.79 0.99 23.55
N LEU A 125 -2.77 1.44 22.30
CA LEU A 125 -1.61 1.23 21.42
C LEU A 125 -0.34 1.92 21.95
N TYR A 126 -0.46 3.14 22.47
CA TYR A 126 0.65 3.84 23.10
C TYR A 126 1.21 3.01 24.29
N SER A 127 0.33 2.45 25.12
CA SER A 127 0.73 1.58 26.23
C SER A 127 1.52 0.34 25.78
N LEU A 128 1.11 -0.29 24.68
CA LEU A 128 1.86 -1.42 24.09
C LEU A 128 3.25 -0.99 23.63
N PHE A 129 3.38 0.17 22.98
CA PHE A 129 4.67 0.71 22.55
C PHE A 129 5.67 0.89 23.71
N LEU A 130 5.21 1.37 24.87
CA LEU A 130 6.07 1.49 26.06
C LEU A 130 6.53 0.13 26.59
N SER A 131 5.59 -0.81 26.73
CA SER A 131 5.89 -2.13 27.29
C SER A 131 6.96 -2.89 26.50
N ARG A 132 7.00 -2.68 25.17
CA ARG A 132 8.02 -3.27 24.30
C ARG A 132 9.34 -2.54 24.31
N ARG A 133 9.34 -1.20 24.46
CA ARG A 133 10.57 -0.42 24.60
C ARG A 133 11.43 -0.94 25.75
N ASP A 134 10.81 -1.39 26.83
CA ASP A 134 11.51 -1.84 28.03
C ASP A 134 11.91 -3.33 27.97
N SER A 135 11.30 -4.14 27.09
CA SER A 135 11.53 -5.59 26.98
C SER A 135 12.36 -6.02 25.77
N GLU A 136 12.32 -5.27 24.67
CA GLU A 136 13.11 -5.57 23.47
C GLU A 136 14.35 -4.67 23.42
N GLY A 137 15.50 -5.24 23.78
CA GLY A 137 16.79 -4.66 23.39
C GLY A 137 16.82 -4.54 21.87
N GLU A 138 16.98 -3.31 21.34
CA GLU A 138 16.79 -2.91 19.94
C GLU A 138 17.16 -3.99 18.89
N ALA A 139 16.24 -4.91 18.59
CA ALA A 139 16.30 -5.70 17.36
C ALA A 139 15.92 -4.77 16.21
N LYS A 140 16.90 -3.99 15.75
CA LYS A 140 16.73 -3.11 14.60
C LYS A 140 16.53 -3.96 13.35
N ALA A 141 15.28 -4.22 12.99
CA ALA A 141 14.93 -4.50 11.61
C ALA A 141 15.57 -3.38 10.75
N SER A 142 16.46 -3.76 9.85
CA SER A 142 17.22 -2.79 9.06
C SER A 142 16.25 -2.01 8.17
N ALA A 143 16.07 -0.73 8.46
CA ALA A 143 15.20 0.13 7.67
C ALA A 143 15.73 0.21 6.22
N PRO A 144 14.84 0.28 5.22
CA PRO A 144 15.27 0.42 3.85
C PRO A 144 16.06 1.73 3.67
N VAL A 145 17.13 1.66 2.88
CA VAL A 145 18.01 2.79 2.58
C VAL A 145 17.57 3.41 1.27
N GLN A 146 17.36 4.73 1.27
CA GLN A 146 17.14 5.50 0.04
C GLN A 146 18.48 5.95 -0.52
N ASP A 147 18.73 5.63 -1.77
CA ASP A 147 19.92 6.04 -2.53
C ASP A 147 19.48 6.86 -3.74
N SER A 148 20.10 8.02 -3.93
CA SER A 148 19.75 8.95 -5.00
C SER A 148 20.92 9.07 -5.96
N THR A 149 20.71 8.64 -7.20
CA THR A 149 21.75 8.59 -8.23
C THR A 149 21.43 9.54 -9.37
N MET A 150 22.39 10.37 -9.77
CA MET A 150 22.26 11.24 -10.95
C MET A 150 22.65 10.47 -12.22
N HIS A 151 21.81 10.58 -13.23
CA HIS A 151 22.02 9.98 -14.55
C HIS A 151 22.01 11.06 -15.63
N ASN A 152 22.78 10.84 -16.69
CA ASN A 152 22.82 11.70 -17.87
C ASN A 152 22.49 10.89 -19.14
N THR A 153 21.74 11.50 -20.05
CA THR A 153 21.54 11.00 -21.41
C THR A 153 22.67 11.51 -22.29
N ILE A 154 23.44 10.60 -22.89
CA ILE A 154 24.53 10.94 -23.82
C ILE A 154 23.99 10.84 -25.24
N ASN A 155 24.10 11.93 -26.00
CA ASN A 155 23.82 11.90 -27.43
C ASN A 155 24.94 11.12 -28.13
N ARG A 156 24.56 10.05 -28.84
CA ARG A 156 25.51 9.15 -29.50
C ARG A 156 26.30 9.79 -30.65
N GLU A 157 25.75 10.83 -31.29
CA GLU A 157 26.42 11.52 -32.40
C GLU A 157 27.46 12.53 -31.88
N SER A 158 27.11 13.31 -30.85
CA SER A 158 28.00 14.35 -30.32
C SER A 158 28.93 13.84 -29.22
N GLY A 159 28.63 12.69 -28.61
CA GLY A 159 29.34 12.19 -27.43
C GLY A 159 29.14 13.04 -26.17
N THR A 160 28.26 14.04 -26.23
CA THR A 160 28.01 14.99 -25.14
C THR A 160 26.69 14.69 -24.43
N VAL A 161 26.55 15.22 -23.22
CA VAL A 161 25.28 15.17 -22.49
C VAL A 161 24.24 15.98 -23.26
N GLN A 162 23.10 15.35 -23.54
CA GLN A 162 21.97 16.01 -24.18
C GLN A 162 21.41 17.09 -23.24
N GLU A 163 21.03 18.24 -23.78
CA GLU A 163 20.34 19.29 -23.03
C GLU A 163 19.05 18.74 -22.40
N GLY A 164 18.86 18.97 -21.09
CA GLY A 164 17.75 18.37 -20.33
C GLY A 164 17.91 16.86 -20.05
N GLY A 165 19.03 16.25 -20.42
CA GLY A 165 19.31 14.82 -20.25
C GLY A 165 19.76 14.42 -18.85
N LEU A 166 19.89 15.36 -17.90
CA LEU A 166 20.27 15.08 -16.52
C LEU A 166 19.01 14.80 -15.68
N PHE A 167 18.95 13.64 -15.03
CA PHE A 167 17.82 13.27 -14.17
C PHE A 167 18.27 12.48 -12.95
N VAL A 168 17.49 12.57 -11.88
CA VAL A 168 17.72 11.84 -10.64
C VAL A 168 16.91 10.55 -10.63
N ARG A 169 17.49 9.50 -10.05
CA ARG A 169 16.84 8.21 -9.80
C ARG A 169 17.02 7.85 -8.33
N ASP A 170 15.89 7.80 -7.63
CA ASP A 170 15.82 7.31 -6.26
C ASP A 170 15.56 5.81 -6.25
N LYS A 171 16.38 5.08 -5.49
CA LYS A 171 16.33 3.64 -5.32
C LYS A 171 16.13 3.32 -3.86
N THR A 172 15.22 2.39 -3.59
CA THR A 172 15.03 1.83 -2.25
C THR A 172 15.77 0.51 -2.16
N TRP A 173 16.76 0.45 -1.29
CA TRP A 173 17.52 -0.75 -0.96
C TRP A 173 16.94 -1.40 0.30
N TYR A 174 16.70 -2.70 0.23
CA TYR A 174 16.31 -3.51 1.37
C TYR A 174 17.52 -4.33 1.85
N ALA A 175 17.58 -4.60 3.16
CA ALA A 175 18.55 -5.56 3.67
C ALA A 175 18.23 -6.96 3.12
N ARG A 176 19.26 -7.81 2.97
CA ARG A 176 19.19 -9.10 2.26
C ARG A 176 18.03 -10.00 2.70
N ASP A 177 17.73 -10.01 4.00
CA ASP A 177 16.73 -10.89 4.60
C ASP A 177 15.42 -10.15 4.94
N THR A 178 15.20 -8.99 4.30
CA THR A 178 13.94 -8.26 4.49
C THR A 178 12.80 -9.01 3.81
N VAL A 179 11.80 -9.36 4.61
CA VAL A 179 10.54 -9.91 4.12
C VAL A 179 9.45 -8.85 4.23
N LEU A 180 8.60 -8.80 3.21
CA LEU A 180 7.44 -7.92 3.13
C LEU A 180 6.16 -8.76 3.03
N ASP A 181 5.07 -8.26 3.59
CA ASP A 181 3.75 -8.88 3.51
C ASP A 181 2.90 -8.16 2.44
N LEU A 182 2.34 -8.94 1.53
CA LEU A 182 1.31 -8.54 0.57
C LEU A 182 0.03 -9.31 0.86
N TYR A 183 -1.09 -8.60 0.92
CA TYR A 183 -2.41 -9.20 1.07
C TYR A 183 -3.18 -9.12 -0.25
N VAL A 184 -3.90 -10.18 -0.58
CA VAL A 184 -4.68 -10.26 -1.82
C VAL A 184 -6.07 -10.80 -1.51
N ARG A 185 -7.09 -10.01 -1.84
CA ARG A 185 -8.48 -10.46 -1.81
C ARG A 185 -8.86 -10.97 -3.18
N THR A 186 -9.47 -12.15 -3.22
CA THR A 186 -9.92 -12.84 -4.42
C THR A 186 -11.39 -13.21 -4.25
N ARG A 187 -12.20 -13.03 -5.28
CA ARG A 187 -13.62 -13.38 -5.22
C ARG A 187 -13.84 -14.88 -5.06
N ASP A 188 -13.14 -15.67 -5.85
CA ASP A 188 -13.33 -17.11 -5.99
C ASP A 188 -11.98 -17.84 -6.24
N SER A 189 -12.03 -19.17 -6.38
CA SER A 189 -10.83 -20.00 -6.57
C SER A 189 -10.15 -19.79 -7.92
N GLU A 190 -10.90 -19.38 -8.95
CA GLU A 190 -10.35 -19.09 -10.28
C GLU A 190 -9.52 -17.81 -10.22
N ALA A 191 -10.07 -16.74 -9.64
CA ALA A 191 -9.34 -15.51 -9.37
C ALA A 191 -8.12 -15.74 -8.46
N ALA A 192 -8.22 -16.65 -7.49
CA ALA A 192 -7.10 -17.02 -6.64
C ALA A 192 -5.98 -17.72 -7.42
N ALA A 193 -6.30 -18.61 -8.36
CA ALA A 193 -5.31 -19.27 -9.21
C ALA A 193 -4.60 -18.26 -10.15
N VAL A 194 -5.34 -17.30 -10.70
CA VAL A 194 -4.75 -16.21 -11.52
C VAL A 194 -3.82 -15.34 -10.68
N ALA A 195 -4.23 -14.96 -9.46
CA ALA A 195 -3.40 -14.17 -8.56
C ALA A 195 -2.12 -14.93 -8.14
N ASP A 196 -2.24 -16.23 -7.84
CA ASP A 196 -1.12 -17.08 -7.45
C ASP A 196 -0.09 -17.20 -8.58
N TRP A 197 -0.51 -17.62 -9.77
CA TRP A 197 0.34 -17.67 -10.96
C TRP A 197 1.03 -16.32 -11.24
N PHE A 198 0.27 -15.22 -11.17
CA PHE A 198 0.81 -13.89 -11.42
C PHE A 198 1.92 -13.54 -10.42
N LEU A 199 1.70 -13.82 -9.14
CA LEU A 199 2.62 -13.44 -8.08
C LEU A 199 3.81 -14.37 -7.95
N THR A 200 3.65 -15.68 -8.10
CA THR A 200 4.72 -16.67 -7.83
C THR A 200 5.53 -17.03 -9.07
N GLU A 201 4.98 -16.82 -10.28
CA GLU A 201 5.66 -17.18 -11.53
C GLU A 201 5.95 -15.95 -12.41
N TYR A 202 4.90 -15.22 -12.81
CA TYR A 202 5.04 -14.18 -13.82
C TYR A 202 5.79 -12.94 -13.31
N LEU A 203 5.41 -12.40 -12.15
CA LEU A 203 5.99 -11.16 -11.62
C LEU A 203 7.48 -11.34 -11.25
N PRO A 204 7.91 -12.44 -10.60
CA PRO A 204 9.33 -12.72 -10.36
C PRO A 204 10.14 -12.82 -11.66
N ALA A 205 9.58 -13.46 -12.70
CA ALA A 205 10.26 -13.62 -13.99
C ALA A 205 10.34 -12.33 -14.81
N SER A 206 9.36 -11.43 -14.67
CA SER A 206 9.24 -10.20 -15.48
C SER A 206 9.71 -8.92 -14.76
N GLY A 207 9.94 -8.99 -13.45
CA GLY A 207 10.33 -7.88 -12.58
C GLY A 207 9.20 -6.90 -12.25
N TYR A 208 9.42 -6.09 -11.22
CA TYR A 208 8.48 -5.09 -10.71
C TYR A 208 8.93 -3.63 -10.97
N GLY A 209 7.99 -2.80 -11.42
CA GLY A 209 8.17 -1.34 -11.48
C GLY A 209 9.06 -0.83 -12.62
N ALA A 210 9.78 0.26 -12.37
CA ALA A 210 10.69 0.92 -13.31
C ALA A 210 12.08 0.27 -13.37
N ASP A 211 12.75 0.43 -14.52
CA ASP A 211 14.13 -0.02 -14.80
C ASP A 211 14.38 -1.53 -14.59
N LYS A 212 13.35 -2.35 -14.85
CA LYS A 212 13.42 -3.82 -14.79
C LYS A 212 14.48 -4.42 -15.71
N SER A 213 14.65 -3.83 -16.90
CA SER A 213 15.68 -4.22 -17.85
C SER A 213 17.10 -3.91 -17.38
N ALA A 214 17.27 -3.05 -16.37
CA ALA A 214 18.53 -2.76 -15.72
C ALA A 214 18.71 -3.55 -14.40
N GLY A 215 17.88 -4.57 -14.15
CA GLY A 215 17.96 -5.44 -12.98
C GLY A 215 17.32 -4.89 -11.71
N MET A 216 16.45 -3.87 -11.81
CA MET A 216 15.70 -3.34 -10.67
C MET A 216 14.37 -4.10 -10.48
N GLY A 217 13.86 -4.14 -9.25
CA GLY A 217 12.58 -4.78 -8.94
C GLY A 217 12.54 -6.30 -9.10
N VAL A 218 13.65 -7.00 -8.90
CA VAL A 218 13.68 -8.47 -8.79
C VAL A 218 13.14 -8.87 -7.42
N LEU A 219 12.09 -9.67 -7.42
CA LEU A 219 11.37 -10.10 -6.22
C LEU A 219 11.23 -11.61 -6.22
N ASP A 220 11.49 -12.24 -5.08
CA ASP A 220 11.00 -13.58 -4.81
C ASP A 220 9.69 -13.46 -4.06
N ILE A 221 8.67 -14.21 -4.47
CA ILE A 221 7.33 -14.12 -3.91
C ILE A 221 6.81 -15.54 -3.66
N GLU A 222 6.39 -15.80 -2.44
CA GLU A 222 5.81 -17.08 -2.04
C GLU A 222 4.48 -16.86 -1.33
N LYS A 223 3.55 -17.80 -1.53
CA LYS A 223 2.27 -17.79 -0.81
C LYS A 223 2.49 -18.26 0.63
N ASP A 224 1.99 -17.50 1.59
CA ASP A 224 2.01 -17.91 2.98
C ASP A 224 0.91 -18.92 3.28
N SER A 225 1.30 -20.20 3.31
CA SER A 225 0.38 -21.30 3.56
C SER A 225 -0.12 -21.36 5.01
N ASN A 226 0.53 -20.66 5.94
CA ASN A 226 0.16 -20.63 7.35
C ASN A 226 -0.70 -19.40 7.70
N PHE A 227 -1.04 -18.57 6.73
CA PHE A 227 -1.83 -17.37 6.98
C PHE A 227 -3.30 -17.72 7.26
N ASP A 228 -3.77 -17.30 8.43
CA ASP A 228 -5.19 -17.32 8.79
C ASP A 228 -5.82 -15.94 8.59
N PRO A 229 -6.77 -15.77 7.66
CA PRO A 229 -7.51 -14.52 7.46
C PRO A 229 -8.21 -13.99 8.70
N SER A 230 -8.68 -14.88 9.59
CA SER A 230 -9.40 -14.50 10.80
C SER A 230 -8.53 -13.64 11.73
N SER A 231 -7.20 -13.76 11.62
CA SER A 231 -6.25 -12.95 12.37
C SER A 231 -6.41 -11.44 12.12
N LEU A 232 -6.93 -11.04 10.96
CA LEU A 232 -7.13 -9.64 10.59
C LEU A 232 -8.55 -9.11 10.81
N GLU A 233 -9.51 -9.99 11.07
CA GLU A 233 -10.94 -9.64 11.18
C GLU A 233 -11.36 -9.52 12.65
N ALA A 234 -12.05 -8.44 13.00
CA ALA A 234 -12.65 -8.28 14.32
C ALA A 234 -14.08 -8.84 14.38
N GLU A 235 -14.53 -9.20 15.59
CA GLU A 235 -15.93 -9.51 15.85
C GLU A 235 -16.74 -8.20 15.91
N ASN A 236 -17.85 -8.14 15.17
CA ASN A 236 -18.75 -6.98 15.10
C ASN A 236 -18.06 -5.64 14.78
N PRO A 237 -17.37 -5.53 13.63
CA PRO A 237 -16.67 -4.32 13.24
C PRO A 237 -17.65 -3.17 12.96
N ASN A 238 -17.24 -1.94 13.29
CA ASN A 238 -17.96 -0.72 12.93
C ASN A 238 -17.15 0.21 12.01
N VAL A 239 -15.91 -0.16 11.70
CA VAL A 239 -15.03 0.57 10.79
C VAL A 239 -14.19 -0.41 9.95
N GLN A 240 -13.69 0.06 8.82
CA GLN A 240 -12.82 -0.71 7.93
C GLN A 240 -11.57 0.07 7.54
N MET A 241 -10.38 -0.51 7.73
CA MET A 241 -9.11 0.10 7.34
C MET A 241 -8.64 -0.39 5.96
N SER A 242 -8.35 0.52 5.04
CA SER A 242 -7.72 0.20 3.74
C SER A 242 -6.25 -0.16 3.89
N LEU A 243 -5.85 -1.28 3.29
CA LEU A 243 -4.46 -1.67 3.06
C LEU A 243 -3.94 -1.23 1.68
N SER A 244 -4.72 -0.46 0.93
CA SER A 244 -4.45 -0.10 -0.47
C SER A 244 -4.48 1.41 -0.68
N PHE A 245 -3.85 1.89 -1.76
CA PHE A 245 -4.20 3.21 -2.28
C PHE A 245 -5.63 3.18 -2.84
N CYS A 246 -6.42 4.19 -2.49
CA CYS A 246 -7.85 4.19 -2.77
C CYS A 246 -8.30 5.47 -3.50
N ALA A 247 -9.01 5.31 -4.61
CA ALA A 247 -9.72 6.35 -5.35
C ALA A 247 -10.77 5.72 -6.26
N PHE A 248 -12.05 5.94 -5.96
CA PHE A 248 -13.20 5.46 -6.73
C PHE A 248 -14.34 6.49 -6.68
N SER A 249 -15.35 6.34 -7.52
CA SER A 249 -16.50 7.26 -7.59
C SER A 249 -17.45 7.09 -6.40
N GLY A 250 -17.92 8.19 -5.79
CA GLY A 250 -18.81 8.17 -4.63
C GLY A 250 -18.08 8.16 -3.27
N MET A 251 -16.75 8.34 -3.26
CA MET A 251 -15.98 8.44 -2.02
C MET A 251 -16.36 9.65 -1.16
N GLU A 252 -16.87 10.72 -1.79
CA GLU A 252 -17.32 11.95 -1.14
C GLU A 252 -18.53 11.76 -0.22
N GLU A 253 -19.29 10.68 -0.41
CA GLU A 253 -20.48 10.34 0.40
C GLU A 253 -20.13 9.45 1.60
N LEU A 254 -18.88 8.98 1.69
CA LEU A 254 -18.46 8.02 2.70
C LEU A 254 -17.80 8.73 3.89
N PRO A 255 -18.22 8.42 5.13
CA PRO A 255 -17.52 8.89 6.32
C PRO A 255 -16.12 8.23 6.35
N ALA A 256 -15.06 9.02 6.20
CA ALA A 256 -13.71 8.49 6.12
C ALA A 256 -12.66 9.39 6.76
N LEU A 257 -11.66 8.77 7.38
CA LEU A 257 -10.47 9.41 7.92
C LEU A 257 -9.26 8.92 7.16
N TYR A 258 -8.49 9.84 6.59
CA TYR A 258 -7.48 9.46 5.60
C TYR A 258 -6.31 10.44 5.54
N ARG A 259 -5.23 9.97 4.90
CA ARG A 259 -4.15 10.82 4.42
C ARG A 259 -4.20 10.84 2.91
N LEU A 260 -4.09 12.03 2.34
CA LEU A 260 -4.05 12.22 0.89
C LEU A 260 -2.64 12.03 0.34
N THR A 261 -2.55 11.41 -0.83
CA THR A 261 -1.35 11.38 -1.65
C THR A 261 -1.73 11.52 -3.11
N THR A 262 -0.82 12.04 -3.93
CA THR A 262 -1.01 12.12 -5.37
C THR A 262 -0.19 11.05 -6.06
N ARG A 263 -0.84 10.23 -6.89
CA ARG A 263 -0.19 9.19 -7.71
C ARG A 263 -0.03 9.69 -9.14
N PHE A 264 1.20 9.60 -9.63
CA PHE A 264 1.58 9.92 -11.01
C PHE A 264 1.82 8.62 -11.78
N GLY A 265 0.75 8.04 -12.30
CA GLY A 265 0.83 6.76 -13.00
C GLY A 265 1.50 6.89 -14.37
N LYS A 266 2.46 6.00 -14.66
CA LYS A 266 2.99 5.80 -16.02
C LYS A 266 2.53 4.43 -16.55
N LEU A 267 2.08 4.39 -17.79
CA LEU A 267 1.73 3.16 -18.50
C LEU A 267 2.99 2.35 -18.77
N GLY A 268 2.88 1.03 -18.58
CA GLY A 268 3.91 0.05 -18.94
C GLY A 268 3.74 -0.48 -20.36
N GLY A 269 4.49 -1.54 -20.66
CA GLY A 269 4.34 -2.33 -21.89
C GLY A 269 4.40 -1.50 -23.17
N ASP A 270 3.58 -1.88 -24.14
CA ASP A 270 3.57 -1.24 -25.47
C ASP A 270 3.14 0.24 -25.37
N PHE A 271 2.31 0.57 -24.38
CA PHE A 271 1.78 1.91 -24.17
C PHE A 271 2.81 2.88 -23.57
N ALA A 272 3.97 2.38 -23.14
CA ALA A 272 5.09 3.24 -22.75
C ALA A 272 5.77 3.90 -23.97
N TYR A 273 5.70 3.26 -25.14
CA TYR A 273 6.43 3.64 -26.35
C TYR A 273 5.53 3.96 -27.54
N SER A 274 4.28 3.50 -27.52
CA SER A 274 3.32 3.69 -28.60
C SER A 274 1.99 4.18 -28.06
N SER A 275 1.31 5.01 -28.86
CA SER A 275 -0.07 5.39 -28.55
C SER A 275 -1.01 4.27 -29.00
N PRO A 276 -1.98 3.86 -28.17
CA PRO A 276 -2.96 2.86 -28.55
C PRO A 276 -3.81 3.23 -29.77
N THR A 277 -3.83 4.51 -30.18
CA THR A 277 -4.59 5.04 -31.32
C THR A 277 -3.68 5.59 -32.44
N GLY A 278 -2.39 5.26 -32.42
CA GLY A 278 -1.38 5.91 -33.27
C GLY A 278 -1.04 7.34 -32.79
N GLY A 279 0.06 7.89 -33.32
CA GLY A 279 0.60 9.19 -32.91
C GLY A 279 1.63 9.13 -31.77
N PRO A 280 2.03 10.29 -31.21
CA PRO A 280 3.10 10.36 -30.21
C PRO A 280 2.70 9.62 -28.93
N PRO A 281 3.64 8.93 -28.25
CA PRO A 281 3.35 8.18 -27.05
C PRO A 281 2.83 9.11 -25.95
N ARG A 282 1.75 8.69 -25.28
CA ARG A 282 1.18 9.35 -24.11
C ARG A 282 1.23 8.38 -22.94
N PRO A 283 2.39 8.20 -22.32
CA PRO A 283 2.56 7.16 -21.31
C PRO A 283 2.09 7.60 -19.93
N PHE A 284 1.63 8.84 -19.73
CA PHE A 284 1.34 9.38 -18.39
C PHE A 284 -0.16 9.51 -18.16
N LYS A 285 -0.65 8.89 -17.09
CA LYS A 285 -1.99 9.13 -16.55
C LYS A 285 -2.07 10.56 -15.98
N LYS A 286 -3.29 11.10 -15.92
CA LYS A 286 -3.59 12.30 -15.14
C LYS A 286 -3.22 12.05 -13.67
N PRO A 287 -2.71 13.04 -12.93
CA PRO A 287 -2.48 12.88 -11.49
C PRO A 287 -3.78 12.49 -10.77
N ILE A 288 -3.70 11.48 -9.91
CA ILE A 288 -4.85 10.97 -9.16
C ILE A 288 -4.62 11.25 -7.69
N LEU A 289 -5.55 11.97 -7.07
CA LEU A 289 -5.57 12.15 -5.62
C LEU A 289 -6.18 10.90 -4.98
N MET A 290 -5.45 10.25 -4.08
CA MET A 290 -5.82 8.97 -3.49
C MET A 290 -5.67 9.00 -1.97
N PHE A 291 -6.50 8.22 -1.28
CA PHE A 291 -6.27 7.90 0.12
C PHE A 291 -5.11 6.91 0.21
N ALA A 292 -4.17 7.15 1.13
CA ALA A 292 -3.06 6.24 1.39
C ALA A 292 -3.51 5.02 2.24
N PRO A 293 -2.76 3.90 2.20
CA PRO A 293 -2.95 2.80 3.14
C PRO A 293 -3.00 3.30 4.60
N GLY A 294 -3.91 2.73 5.39
CA GLY A 294 -4.26 3.17 6.74
C GLY A 294 -5.52 4.03 6.79
N ALA A 295 -6.06 4.48 5.65
CA ALA A 295 -7.35 5.18 5.63
C ALA A 295 -8.47 4.32 6.24
N VAL A 296 -9.34 4.93 7.04
CA VAL A 296 -10.42 4.26 7.76
C VAL A 296 -11.75 4.77 7.23
N PHE A 297 -12.62 3.85 6.83
CA PHE A 297 -14.01 4.12 6.44
C PHE A 297 -14.94 3.73 7.59
N GLY A 298 -15.94 4.57 7.86
CA GLY A 298 -16.97 4.30 8.85
C GLY A 298 -18.07 3.39 8.28
N GLY A 299 -18.55 2.46 9.11
CA GLY A 299 -19.65 1.55 8.76
C GLY A 299 -19.20 0.32 7.97
N ASP A 300 -20.16 -0.30 7.28
CA ASP A 300 -20.01 -1.59 6.59
C ASP A 300 -20.26 -1.48 5.07
N SER A 301 -19.77 -0.39 4.47
CA SER A 301 -19.89 -0.20 3.02
C SER A 301 -19.15 -1.33 2.27
N ARG A 302 -19.76 -1.83 1.18
CA ARG A 302 -19.19 -2.86 0.29
C ARG A 302 -18.17 -2.23 -0.68
N LEU A 303 -17.03 -1.82 -0.13
CA LEU A 303 -16.00 -1.07 -0.87
C LEU A 303 -15.28 -1.90 -1.93
N ASP A 304 -15.39 -3.22 -1.87
CA ASP A 304 -14.84 -4.17 -2.84
C ASP A 304 -15.70 -4.33 -4.11
N GLU A 305 -16.87 -3.72 -4.16
CA GLU A 305 -17.78 -3.75 -5.32
C GLU A 305 -17.70 -2.52 -6.21
N VAL A 306 -16.85 -1.54 -5.85
CA VAL A 306 -16.72 -0.30 -6.61
C VAL A 306 -15.98 -0.54 -7.93
N GLY A 307 -16.30 0.25 -8.95
CA GLY A 307 -15.70 0.13 -10.27
C GLY A 307 -14.29 0.73 -10.35
N LEU A 308 -13.54 0.34 -11.39
CA LEU A 308 -12.26 0.96 -11.72
C LEU A 308 -12.46 2.45 -12.08
N LEU A 309 -11.51 3.29 -11.66
CA LEU A 309 -11.55 4.72 -11.94
C LEU A 309 -11.37 4.97 -13.45
N LYS A 310 -12.32 5.71 -14.03
CA LYS A 310 -12.39 6.08 -15.45
C LYS A 310 -11.79 7.47 -15.68
N ASN A 311 -11.59 7.85 -16.93
CA ASN A 311 -11.15 9.20 -17.34
C ASN A 311 -9.80 9.66 -16.77
N VAL A 312 -8.94 8.71 -16.38
CA VAL A 312 -7.59 8.94 -15.84
C VAL A 312 -6.53 9.15 -16.91
N HIS A 313 -6.91 9.12 -18.19
CA HIS A 313 -6.02 9.31 -19.35
C HIS A 313 -6.79 9.95 -20.50
N SER A 314 -6.11 10.38 -21.57
CA SER A 314 -6.78 10.84 -22.80
C SER A 314 -7.36 9.70 -23.64
N ASP A 315 -6.94 8.46 -23.38
CA ASP A 315 -7.51 7.25 -23.99
C ASP A 315 -8.47 6.64 -22.95
N GLU A 316 -9.73 6.54 -23.35
CA GLU A 316 -10.82 6.09 -22.50
C GLU A 316 -10.78 4.59 -22.21
N ARG A 317 -9.87 3.78 -22.74
CA ARG A 317 -9.69 2.39 -22.30
C ARG A 317 -8.86 2.30 -21.03
N ILE A 318 -8.01 3.29 -20.78
CA ILE A 318 -7.11 3.27 -19.63
C ILE A 318 -7.90 3.57 -18.35
N ARG A 319 -7.72 2.69 -17.38
CA ARG A 319 -8.35 2.73 -16.07
C ARG A 319 -7.30 2.78 -14.96
N HIS A 320 -7.74 3.04 -13.73
CA HIS A 320 -6.90 2.92 -12.55
C HIS A 320 -7.64 2.13 -11.48
N CYS A 321 -6.97 1.15 -10.87
CA CYS A 321 -7.52 0.43 -9.72
C CYS A 321 -7.22 1.24 -8.45
N GLY A 322 -8.26 1.87 -7.92
CA GLY A 322 -8.25 2.51 -6.60
C GLY A 322 -9.24 1.84 -5.66
N ILE A 323 -9.52 0.55 -5.87
CA ILE A 323 -10.44 -0.25 -5.06
C ILE A 323 -9.68 -0.70 -3.81
N PRO A 324 -10.20 -0.43 -2.60
CA PRO A 324 -9.46 -0.74 -1.39
C PRO A 324 -9.61 -2.21 -0.98
N LEU A 325 -8.49 -2.89 -0.75
CA LEU A 325 -8.49 -4.06 0.12
C LEU A 325 -8.61 -3.57 1.57
N THR A 326 -9.80 -3.69 2.16
CA THR A 326 -10.02 -3.31 3.56
C THR A 326 -9.90 -4.49 4.53
N ILE A 327 -9.55 -4.19 5.79
CA ILE A 327 -9.68 -5.11 6.93
C ILE A 327 -10.58 -4.47 8.00
N PRO A 328 -11.58 -5.21 8.52
CA PRO A 328 -12.55 -4.65 9.46
C PRO A 328 -12.05 -4.67 10.90
N PHE A 329 -12.39 -3.63 11.67
CA PHE A 329 -12.09 -3.54 13.11
C PHE A 329 -13.15 -2.73 13.85
N SER A 330 -13.07 -2.71 15.18
CA SER A 330 -14.03 -2.04 16.04
C SER A 330 -13.35 -0.93 16.84
N ILE A 331 -13.99 0.23 16.90
CA ILE A 331 -13.68 1.31 17.84
C ILE A 331 -14.86 1.50 18.80
N LYS A 332 -14.64 2.16 19.94
CA LYS A 332 -15.73 2.49 20.88
C LYS A 332 -16.81 3.32 20.18
N GLU A 333 -18.07 3.08 20.53
CA GLU A 333 -19.23 3.78 19.96
C GLU A 333 -19.14 5.30 20.15
N GLU A 334 -18.70 5.75 21.32
CA GLU A 334 -18.43 7.17 21.61
C GLU A 334 -17.44 7.79 20.62
N ASN A 335 -16.33 7.10 20.36
CA ASN A 335 -15.32 7.53 19.38
C ASN A 335 -15.86 7.49 17.95
N PHE A 336 -16.68 6.50 17.62
CA PHE A 336 -17.29 6.40 16.29
C PHE A 336 -18.17 7.62 16.00
N HIS A 337 -19.06 7.98 16.93
CA HIS A 337 -19.90 9.16 16.80
C HIS A 337 -19.09 10.45 16.78
N GLU A 338 -18.06 10.58 17.61
CA GLU A 338 -17.22 11.78 17.62
C GLU A 338 -16.46 11.96 16.30
N TRP A 339 -15.91 10.88 15.73
CA TRP A 339 -14.96 10.97 14.62
C TRP A 339 -15.60 10.88 13.24
N PHE A 340 -16.79 10.28 13.13
CA PHE A 340 -17.48 10.04 11.86
C PHE A 340 -18.86 10.68 11.76
N ALA A 341 -19.28 11.50 12.74
CA ALA A 341 -20.47 12.34 12.57
C ALA A 341 -20.25 13.34 11.43
N ILE A 342 -21.11 13.25 10.41
CA ILE A 342 -21.18 14.16 9.25
C ILE A 342 -22.03 15.38 9.61
#